data_AF-A0A1Z3LTG3-F1
#
_entry.id   AF-A0A1Z3LTG3-F1
#
_cell.length_a   1.000
_cell.length_b   1.000
_cell.length_c   1.000
_cell.angle_alpha   90.00
_cell.angle_beta   90.00
_cell.angle_gamma   90.00
#
_symmetry.space_group_name_H-M   'P 1'
#
loop_
_entity.id
_entity.type
_entity.pdbx_description
1 polymer ?
#
loop_
_entity_poly.entity_id
_entity_poly.type
_entity_poly.pdbx_seq_one_letter_code
_entity_poly.pdbx_strand_id
1 'polypeptide(L)'
;MTSPLLPNEDYPFADQRFPLSEMAMMEAPVELEQLLKKAAEENGVEIVRDDPVELTCQAPGFPDATFLAWLPSDSERLHILAPKDQVRGRA
;
A
#
# COMPACT_ATOMS: atom_id res chain seq x y z
N MET A 1 -3.08 -18.70 13.81
CA MET A 1 -3.78 -17.41 13.94
C MET A 1 -4.27 -17.06 12.55
N THR A 2 -5.57 -16.84 12.39
CA THR A 2 -6.24 -16.86 11.08
C THR A 2 -6.50 -15.41 10.65
N SER A 3 -5.65 -14.87 9.77
CA SER A 3 -5.76 -13.50 9.30
C SER A 3 -6.85 -13.34 8.20
N PRO A 4 -7.52 -12.19 8.09
CA PRO A 4 -8.70 -12.01 7.23
C PRO A 4 -8.37 -11.73 5.75
N LEU A 5 -9.10 -12.39 4.84
CA LEU A 5 -8.97 -12.31 3.37
C LEU A 5 -9.45 -10.97 2.78
N LEU A 6 -8.75 -10.51 1.73
CA LEU A 6 -9.25 -9.50 0.79
C LEU A 6 -10.22 -10.12 -0.23
N PRO A 7 -11.24 -9.38 -0.69
CA PRO A 7 -12.05 -9.80 -1.82
C PRO A 7 -11.20 -9.91 -3.09
N ASN A 8 -11.50 -10.91 -3.92
CA ASN A 8 -10.87 -11.17 -5.21
C ASN A 8 -11.10 -10.00 -6.18
N GLU A 9 -10.25 -9.00 -6.15
CA GLU A 9 -10.11 -8.04 -7.25
C GLU A 9 -8.62 -7.99 -7.63
N ASP A 10 -8.33 -8.27 -8.90
CA ASP A 10 -6.99 -8.34 -9.48
C ASP A 10 -6.10 -7.14 -9.08
N TYR A 11 -4.98 -7.41 -8.40
CA TYR A 11 -3.92 -6.41 -8.16
C TYR A 11 -2.69 -6.72 -9.04
N PRO A 12 -2.61 -6.17 -10.26
CA PRO A 12 -1.68 -6.63 -11.30
C PRO A 12 -0.23 -6.13 -11.18
N PHE A 13 0.27 -5.78 -9.99
CA PHE A 13 1.60 -5.15 -9.83
C PHE A 13 2.59 -5.89 -8.94
N ALA A 14 2.20 -6.98 -8.30
CA ALA A 14 3.03 -7.54 -7.25
C ALA A 14 4.16 -8.47 -7.77
N ASP A 15 4.37 -8.60 -9.10
CA ASP A 15 5.52 -9.29 -9.72
C ASP A 15 6.55 -8.37 -10.44
N GLN A 16 6.36 -7.05 -10.48
CA GLN A 16 7.21 -6.12 -11.25
C GLN A 16 8.03 -5.17 -10.37
N ARG A 17 9.28 -4.90 -10.78
CA ARG A 17 10.17 -3.88 -10.18
C ARG A 17 10.24 -2.66 -11.09
N PHE A 18 9.99 -1.47 -10.54
CA PHE A 18 9.99 -0.21 -11.27
C PHE A 18 11.11 0.73 -10.82
N PRO A 19 11.72 1.54 -11.71
CA PRO A 19 12.62 2.61 -11.32
C PRO A 19 11.90 3.64 -10.43
N LEU A 20 12.56 4.16 -9.39
CA LEU A 20 11.97 5.21 -8.54
C LEU A 20 11.52 6.44 -9.35
N SER A 21 12.19 6.75 -10.46
CA SER A 21 11.81 7.83 -11.38
C SER A 21 10.47 7.61 -12.08
N GLU A 22 9.99 6.37 -12.11
CA GLU A 22 8.70 5.95 -12.68
C GLU A 22 7.64 5.71 -11.60
N MET A 23 7.99 5.91 -10.33
CA MET A 23 7.06 5.82 -9.20
C MET A 23 6.55 7.22 -8.83
N ALA A 24 5.35 7.29 -8.28
CA ALA A 24 4.79 8.50 -7.69
C ALA A 24 4.03 8.14 -6.42
N MET A 25 4.04 9.08 -5.47
CA MET A 25 3.15 8.99 -4.31
C MET A 25 1.73 9.32 -4.76
N MET A 26 0.78 8.46 -4.42
CA MET A 26 -0.64 8.71 -4.61
C MET A 26 -1.38 8.40 -3.31
N GLU A 27 -2.55 9.02 -3.11
CA GLU A 27 -3.45 8.57 -2.05
C GLU A 27 -3.77 7.10 -2.25
N ALA A 28 -3.66 6.32 -1.18
CA ALA A 28 -4.06 4.94 -1.16
C ALA A 28 -5.58 4.86 -1.45
N PRO A 29 -6.00 4.01 -2.40
CA PRO A 29 -7.41 3.64 -2.54
C PRO A 29 -7.95 3.16 -1.20
N VAL A 30 -9.24 3.44 -0.92
CA VAL A 30 -9.85 3.19 0.40
C VAL A 30 -9.68 1.73 0.85
N GLU A 31 -9.89 0.75 -0.04
CA GLU A 31 -9.72 -0.66 0.31
C GLU A 31 -8.26 -1.01 0.65
N LEU A 32 -7.31 -0.47 -0.12
CA LEU A 32 -5.88 -0.69 0.10
C LEU A 32 -5.39 0.00 1.38
N GLU A 33 -5.89 1.19 1.68
CA GLU A 33 -5.59 1.87 2.94
C GLU A 33 -6.03 1.05 4.15
N GLN A 34 -7.25 0.48 4.12
CA GLN A 34 -7.73 -0.37 5.21
C GLN A 34 -6.88 -1.63 5.35
N LEU A 35 -6.48 -2.23 4.23
CA LEU A 35 -5.56 -3.37 4.23
C LEU A 35 -4.23 -3.01 4.90
N LEU A 36 -3.63 -1.87 4.52
CA LEU A 36 -2.33 -1.44 5.02
C LEU A 36 -2.38 -1.11 6.51
N LYS A 37 -3.43 -0.43 6.99
CA LYS A 37 -3.64 -0.16 8.41
C LYS A 37 -3.70 -1.46 9.22
N LYS A 38 -4.46 -2.43 8.73
CA LYS A 38 -4.58 -3.74 9.34
C LYS A 38 -3.27 -4.54 9.30
N ALA A 39 -2.53 -4.48 8.20
CA ALA A 39 -1.21 -5.12 8.12
C ALA A 39 -0.23 -4.49 9.11
N ALA A 40 -0.27 -3.16 9.29
CA ALA A 40 0.54 -2.47 10.28
C ALA A 40 0.18 -2.91 11.71
N GLU A 41 -1.11 -3.00 12.04
CA GLU A 41 -1.60 -3.53 13.32
C GLU A 41 -1.16 -4.98 13.55
N GLU A 42 -1.34 -5.88 12.57
CA GLU A 42 -0.97 -7.30 12.68
C GLU A 42 0.55 -7.50 12.81
N ASN A 43 1.34 -6.64 12.16
CA ASN A 43 2.80 -6.70 12.20
C ASN A 43 3.42 -5.89 13.37
N GLY A 44 2.59 -5.20 14.17
CA GLY A 44 3.07 -4.34 15.26
C GLY A 44 3.87 -3.12 14.79
N VAL A 45 3.57 -2.65 13.58
CA VAL A 45 4.20 -1.48 12.96
C VAL A 45 3.32 -0.26 13.19
N GLU A 46 3.89 0.80 13.76
CA GLU A 46 3.19 2.08 13.94
C GLU A 46 3.37 2.95 12.68
N ILE A 47 2.26 3.47 12.14
CA ILE A 47 2.29 4.44 11.05
C ILE A 47 2.37 5.85 11.65
N VAL A 48 3.59 6.38 11.74
CA VAL A 48 3.86 7.72 12.27
C VAL A 48 3.71 8.76 11.16
N ARG A 49 3.15 9.93 11.49
CA ARG A 49 3.03 11.02 10.51
C ARG A 49 4.40 11.50 10.05
N ASP A 50 4.48 11.84 8.76
CA ASP A 50 5.67 12.26 8.04
C ASP A 50 6.82 11.24 8.00
N ASP A 51 6.65 10.04 8.56
CA ASP A 51 7.66 8.97 8.56
C ASP A 51 7.20 7.82 7.64
N PRO A 52 7.83 7.62 6.47
CA PRO A 52 7.45 6.56 5.55
C PRO A 52 7.86 5.19 6.10
N VAL A 53 6.95 4.23 6.01
CA VAL A 53 7.14 2.87 6.52
C VAL A 53 6.88 1.83 5.44
N GLU A 54 7.70 0.78 5.44
CA GLU A 54 7.47 -0.38 4.57
C GLU A 54 6.53 -1.37 5.27
N LEU A 55 5.43 -1.70 4.61
CA LEU A 55 4.44 -2.65 5.08
C LEU A 55 4.41 -3.84 4.13
N THR A 56 4.59 -5.04 4.68
CA THR A 56 4.47 -6.29 3.93
C THR A 56 3.07 -6.87 4.15
N CYS A 57 2.37 -7.09 3.05
CA CYS A 57 1.05 -7.71 3.00
C CYS A 57 1.17 -9.09 2.35
N GLN A 58 0.51 -10.09 2.93
CA GLN A 58 0.36 -11.41 2.33
C GLN A 58 -0.91 -11.39 1.46
N ALA A 59 -0.80 -11.73 0.17
CA ALA A 59 -1.94 -11.83 -0.74
C ALA A 59 -1.92 -13.16 -1.53
N PRO A 60 -3.08 -13.79 -1.82
CA PRO A 60 -3.12 -14.95 -2.70
C PRO A 60 -2.56 -14.58 -4.09
N GLY A 61 -1.46 -15.22 -4.48
CA GLY A 61 -0.74 -14.91 -5.72
C GLY A 61 0.53 -14.09 -5.55
N PHE A 62 0.71 -13.44 -4.39
CA PHE A 62 1.89 -12.64 -4.07
C PHE A 62 2.28 -12.84 -2.60
N PRO A 63 3.23 -13.76 -2.35
CA PRO A 63 3.56 -14.18 -0.99
C PRO A 63 4.06 -13.00 -0.14
N ASP A 64 4.76 -12.02 -0.70
CA ASP A 64 5.27 -10.87 0.06
C ASP A 64 5.13 -9.57 -0.75
N ALA A 65 3.92 -9.00 -0.81
CA ALA A 65 3.72 -7.70 -1.44
C ALA A 65 4.15 -6.59 -0.46
N THR A 66 5.24 -5.89 -0.77
CA THR A 66 5.75 -4.77 0.04
C THR A 66 5.26 -3.43 -0.53
N PHE A 67 4.71 -2.59 0.35
CA PHE A 67 4.26 -1.25 0.04
C PHE A 67 5.03 -0.23 0.87
N LEU A 68 5.49 0.85 0.24
CA LEU A 68 5.96 2.03 0.97
C LEU A 68 4.74 2.91 1.27
N ALA A 69 4.37 2.97 2.55
CA ALA A 69 3.22 3.70 3.06
C ALA A 69 3.69 4.96 3.80
N TRP A 70 3.02 6.07 3.58
CA TRP A 70 3.38 7.36 4.19
C TRP A 70 2.12 8.13 4.54
N LEU A 71 2.04 8.68 5.75
CA LEU A 71 0.94 9.55 6.17
C LEU A 71 1.45 11.00 6.27
N PRO A 72 1.15 11.87 5.29
CA PRO A 72 1.56 13.27 5.32
C PRO A 72 0.93 14.02 6.51
N SER A 73 1.61 15.05 7.00
CA SER A 73 1.07 15.95 8.03
C SER A 73 -0.14 16.77 7.55
N ASP A 74 -0.25 17.05 6.26
CA ASP A 74 -1.33 17.83 5.64
C ASP A 74 -2.49 16.98 5.11
N SER A 75 -2.44 15.66 5.31
CA SER A 75 -3.44 14.70 4.84
C SER A 75 -3.93 13.77 5.96
N GLU A 76 -5.20 13.39 5.90
CA GLU A 76 -5.76 12.31 6.73
C GLU A 76 -5.73 10.96 6.02
N ARG A 77 -5.25 10.94 4.77
CA ARG A 77 -5.19 9.77 3.90
C ARG A 77 -3.78 9.22 3.91
N LEU A 78 -3.63 7.91 3.91
CA LEU A 78 -2.36 7.28 3.63
C LEU A 78 -2.02 7.43 2.15
N HIS A 79 -0.75 7.68 1.88
CA HIS A 79 -0.19 7.68 0.55
C HIS A 79 0.67 6.43 0.37
N ILE A 80 0.74 5.95 -0.86
CA ILE A 80 1.59 4.84 -1.23
C ILE A 80 2.43 5.20 -2.45
N LEU A 81 3.60 4.58 -2.50
CA LEU A 81 4.44 4.63 -3.69
C LEU A 81 3.90 3.61 -4.72
N ALA A 82 3.47 4.10 -5.88
CA ALA A 82 2.94 3.28 -6.97
C ALA A 82 3.55 3.68 -8.32
N PRO A 83 3.57 2.79 -9.33
CA PRO A 83 3.99 3.14 -10.69
C PRO A 83 3.10 4.27 -11.26
N LYS A 84 3.71 5.28 -11.88
CA LYS A 84 3.02 6.46 -12.42
C LYS A 84 1.88 6.12 -13.37
N ASP A 85 2.02 5.06 -14.16
CA ASP A 85 1.00 4.61 -15.11
C ASP A 85 -0.27 4.07 -14.43
N GLN A 86 -0.17 3.74 -13.14
CA GLN A 86 -1.28 3.30 -12.28
C GLN A 86 -1.84 4.41 -11.42
N VAL A 87 -1.13 5.54 -11.33
CA VAL A 87 -1.65 6.79 -10.76
C VAL A 87 -2.61 7.43 -11.78
N ARG A 88 -3.67 6.71 -12.15
CA ARG A 88 -4.84 7.29 -12.80
C ARG A 88 -5.88 7.54 -11.72
N GLY A 89 -5.85 8.76 -11.18
CA GLY A 89 -6.98 9.29 -10.44
C GLY A 89 -8.25 9.14 -11.27
N ARG A 90 -9.33 8.65 -10.64
CA ARG A 90 -10.67 8.73 -11.22
C ARG A 90 -10.90 10.18 -11.67
N ALA A 91 -11.18 10.35 -12.97
CA ALA A 91 -11.78 11.56 -13.51
C ALA A 91 -13.18 11.77 -12.91
#